data_AF-Q2SPB7-F1
#
_entry.id   AF-Q2SPB7-F1
#
_cell.length_a   1.000
_cell.length_b   1.000
_cell.length_c   1.000
_cell.angle_alpha   90.00
_cell.angle_beta   90.00
_cell.angle_gamma   90.00
#
_symmetry.space_group_name_H-M   'P 1'
#
loop_
_entity.id
_entity.type
_entity.pdbx_description
1 polymer ?
#
loop_
_entity_poly.entity_id
_entity_poly.type
_entity_poly.pdbx_seq_one_letter_code
_entity_poly.pdbx_strand_id
1 'polypeptide(L)'
;MLLTAPNISYLLGLGVIATFVPNMLNNLSSMKLNPTVHNIIGMSTPISASIMAWIFLGEEQDALALIAMLVTVSGIFLSMRTPVKKPVAATEQA
;
A
#
# COMPACT_ATOMS: atom_id res chain seq x y z
N MET A 1 -26.23 21.31 6.83
CA MET A 1 -26.79 20.01 7.29
C MET A 1 -25.76 18.86 7.27
N LEU A 2 -24.43 19.13 7.25
CA LEU A 2 -23.37 18.10 7.24
C LEU A 2 -22.67 17.92 8.60
N LEU A 3 -22.76 18.91 9.51
CA LEU A 3 -22.05 18.96 10.79
C LEU A 3 -22.98 18.59 11.97
N THR A 4 -23.62 17.43 11.89
CA THR A 4 -24.28 16.84 13.06
C THR A 4 -23.20 16.25 13.97
N ALA A 5 -23.44 16.22 15.29
CA ALA A 5 -22.51 15.61 16.26
C ALA A 5 -22.01 14.20 15.86
N PRO A 6 -22.86 13.26 15.38
CA PRO A 6 -22.38 11.96 14.92
C PRO A 6 -21.46 12.06 13.69
N ASN A 7 -21.76 12.93 12.71
CA ASN A 7 -20.93 13.08 11.52
C ASN A 7 -19.54 13.64 11.85
N ILE A 8 -19.45 14.55 12.83
CA ILE A 8 -18.17 15.06 13.32
C ILE A 8 -17.33 13.92 13.92
N SER A 9 -17.96 13.03 14.71
CA SER A 9 -17.25 11.88 15.28
C SER A 9 -16.72 10.93 14.20
N TYR A 10 -17.48 10.69 13.12
CA TYR A 10 -17.02 9.88 11.99
C TYR A 10 -15.87 10.56 11.23
N LEU A 11 -15.93 11.87 11.01
CA LEU A 11 -14.85 12.62 10.37
C LEU A 11 -13.56 12.59 11.20
N LEU A 12 -13.67 12.76 12.53
CA LEU A 12 -12.52 12.62 13.42
C LEU A 12 -11.97 11.19 13.42
N GLY A 13 -12.85 10.19 13.42
CA GLY A 13 -12.46 8.78 13.29
C GLY A 13 -11.68 8.52 12.00
N LEU A 14 -12.17 9.00 10.85
CA LEU A 14 -11.48 8.89 9.56
C LEU A 14 -10.13 9.62 9.56
N GLY A 15 -10.09 10.84 10.10
CA GLY A 15 -8.86 11.63 10.16
C GLY A 15 -7.79 10.96 11.04
N VAL A 16 -8.16 10.45 12.20
CA VAL A 16 -7.20 9.87 13.14
C VAL A 16 -6.85 8.43 12.77
N ILE A 17 -7.86 7.56 12.65
CA ILE A 17 -7.66 6.11 12.51
C ILE A 17 -7.33 5.73 11.06
N ALA A 18 -7.98 6.33 10.07
CA ALA A 18 -7.73 5.96 8.68
C ALA A 18 -6.56 6.74 8.04
N THR A 19 -6.15 7.88 8.61
CA THR A 19 -5.10 8.73 8.01
C THR A 19 -3.90 8.94 8.92
N PHE A 20 -4.07 9.56 10.10
CA PHE A 20 -2.94 9.96 10.94
C PHE A 20 -2.13 8.77 11.45
N VAL A 21 -2.81 7.79 12.07
CA VAL A 21 -2.15 6.61 12.64
C VAL A 21 -1.44 5.78 11.56
N PRO A 22 -2.07 5.41 10.42
CA PRO A 22 -1.40 4.67 9.36
C PRO A 22 -0.21 5.41 8.77
N ASN A 23 -0.32 6.73 8.53
CA ASN A 23 0.80 7.52 8.01
C ASN A 23 1.97 7.58 8.99
N MET A 24 1.69 7.73 10.29
CA MET A 24 2.72 7.69 11.32
C MET A 24 3.44 6.33 11.32
N LEU A 25 2.69 5.22 11.28
CA LEU A 25 3.27 3.87 11.21
C LEU A 25 4.05 3.64 9.92
N ASN A 26 3.57 4.17 8.80
CA ASN A 26 4.24 4.09 7.51
C ASN A 26 5.59 4.82 7.54
N ASN A 27 5.62 6.04 8.09
CA ASN A 27 6.85 6.82 8.25
C ASN A 27 7.83 6.14 9.21
N LEU A 28 7.36 5.58 10.32
CA LEU A 28 8.22 4.80 11.22
C LEU A 28 8.79 3.56 10.53
N SER A 29 8.00 2.92 9.67
CA SER A 29 8.42 1.74 8.91
C SER A 29 9.45 2.10 7.84
N SER A 30 9.28 3.22 7.14
CA SER A 30 10.24 3.66 6.10
C SER A 30 11.60 4.05 6.68
N MET A 31 11.64 4.51 7.93
CA MET A 31 12.90 4.79 8.63
C MET A 31 13.64 3.54 9.13
N LYS A 32 12.93 2.41 9.31
CA LYS A 32 13.48 1.18 9.93
C LYS A 32 13.69 0.04 8.95
N LEU A 33 12.92 -0.02 7.86
CA LEU A 33 13.00 -1.07 6.84
C LEU A 33 13.85 -0.62 5.66
N ASN A 34 14.41 -1.58 4.91
CA ASN A 34 15.00 -1.24 3.62
C ASN A 34 13.89 -0.74 2.66
N PRO A 35 14.21 0.13 1.68
CA PRO A 35 13.21 0.68 0.77
C PRO A 35 12.48 -0.39 -0.04
N THR A 36 13.17 -1.49 -0.40
CA THR A 36 12.59 -2.57 -1.19
C THR A 36 11.49 -3.30 -0.43
N VAL A 37 11.73 -3.75 0.82
CA VAL A 37 10.74 -4.43 1.66
C VAL A 37 9.60 -3.49 2.01
N HIS A 38 9.91 -2.23 2.34
CA HIS A 38 8.89 -1.22 2.60
C HIS A 38 7.93 -1.06 1.40
N ASN A 39 8.47 -0.95 0.18
CA ASN A 39 7.66 -0.85 -1.02
C ASN A 39 6.87 -2.13 -1.31
N ILE A 40 7.46 -3.31 -1.10
CA ILE A 40 6.76 -4.60 -1.30
C ILE A 40 5.52 -4.68 -0.39
N ILE A 41 5.66 -4.31 0.88
CA ILE A 41 4.55 -4.26 1.83
C ILE A 41 3.53 -3.20 1.39
N GLY A 42 3.98 -2.00 1.00
CA GLY A 42 3.09 -0.94 0.51
C GLY A 42 2.27 -1.38 -0.70
N MET A 43 2.86 -2.15 -1.61
CA MET A 43 2.17 -2.64 -2.80
C MET A 43 1.12 -3.73 -2.50
N SER A 44 1.07 -4.32 -1.29
CA SER A 44 -0.02 -5.24 -0.91
C SER A 44 -1.33 -4.52 -0.55
N THR A 45 -1.33 -3.18 -0.53
CA THR A 45 -2.50 -2.35 -0.23
C THR A 45 -3.71 -2.65 -1.12
N PRO A 46 -3.61 -2.77 -2.46
CA PRO A 46 -4.78 -3.01 -3.32
C PRO A 46 -5.47 -4.34 -3.04
N ILE A 47 -4.69 -5.39 -2.74
CA ILE A 47 -5.22 -6.71 -2.38
C ILE A 47 -5.95 -6.62 -1.04
N SER A 48 -5.31 -5.96 -0.06
CA SER A 48 -5.88 -5.75 1.27
C SER A 48 -7.18 -4.94 1.18
N ALA A 49 -7.19 -3.87 0.39
CA ALA A 49 -8.36 -3.02 0.17
C ALA A 49 -9.51 -3.79 -0.49
N SER A 50 -9.25 -4.61 -1.50
CA SER A 50 -10.26 -5.46 -2.14
C SER A 50 -10.86 -6.48 -1.17
N ILE A 51 -10.04 -7.15 -0.35
CA ILE A 51 -10.54 -8.06 0.69
C ILE A 51 -11.39 -7.31 1.72
N MET A 52 -10.96 -6.12 2.15
CA MET A 52 -11.74 -5.30 3.08
C MET A 52 -13.05 -4.82 2.46
N ALA A 53 -13.07 -4.46 1.18
CA ALA A 53 -14.29 -4.07 0.47
C ALA A 53 -15.31 -5.21 0.44
N TRP A 54 -14.85 -6.43 0.14
CA TRP A 54 -15.72 -7.61 0.17
C TRP A 54 -16.30 -7.87 1.57
N ILE A 55 -15.49 -7.77 2.63
CA ILE A 55 -15.92 -8.06 4.01
C ILE A 55 -16.82 -6.96 4.59
N PHE A 56 -16.46 -5.69 4.43
CA PHE A 56 -17.11 -4.57 5.12
C PHE A 56 -18.17 -3.86 4.28
N LEU A 57 -18.01 -3.79 2.96
CA LEU A 57 -18.97 -3.15 2.05
C LEU A 57 -19.89 -4.16 1.37
N GLY A 58 -19.59 -5.45 1.44
CA GLY A 58 -20.37 -6.50 0.79
C GLY A 58 -20.22 -6.50 -0.73
N GLU A 59 -19.15 -5.91 -1.26
CA GLU A 59 -18.89 -5.86 -2.70
C GLU A 59 -18.46 -7.24 -3.22
N GLU A 60 -19.34 -7.88 -4.01
CA GLU A 60 -19.04 -9.16 -4.64
C GLU A 60 -17.83 -9.06 -5.58
N GLN A 61 -16.89 -9.99 -5.44
CA GLN A 61 -15.71 -10.05 -6.30
C GLN A 61 -16.08 -10.81 -7.57
N ASP A 62 -16.24 -10.09 -8.67
CA ASP A 62 -16.49 -10.69 -9.98
C ASP A 62 -15.20 -11.31 -10.56
N ALA A 63 -15.34 -12.06 -11.66
CA ALA A 63 -14.21 -12.73 -12.29
C ALA A 63 -13.12 -11.74 -12.74
N LEU A 64 -13.50 -10.51 -13.12
CA LEU A 64 -12.56 -9.47 -13.54
C LEU A 64 -11.73 -8.96 -12.35
N ALA A 65 -12.37 -8.73 -11.19
CA ALA A 65 -11.69 -8.34 -9.95
C ALA A 65 -10.66 -9.39 -9.53
N LEU A 66 -11.00 -10.68 -9.64
CA LEU A 66 -10.06 -11.77 -9.35
C LEU A 66 -8.86 -11.78 -10.31
N ILE A 67 -9.08 -11.55 -11.61
CA ILE A 67 -7.99 -11.44 -12.60
C ILE A 67 -7.11 -10.23 -12.28
N ALA A 68 -7.70 -9.07 -11.99
CA ALA A 68 -6.96 -7.87 -11.62
C ALA A 68 -6.13 -8.08 -10.34
N MET A 69 -6.67 -8.80 -9.36
CA MET A 69 -5.97 -9.18 -8.14
C MET A 69 -4.77 -10.09 -8.45
N LEU A 70 -4.93 -11.10 -9.31
CA LEU A 70 -3.84 -11.97 -9.75
C LEU A 70 -2.73 -11.20 -10.48
N VAL A 71 -3.10 -10.28 -11.37
CA VAL A 71 -2.13 -9.40 -12.07
C VAL A 71 -1.37 -8.54 -11.07
N THR A 72 -2.08 -7.98 -10.08
CA THR A 72 -1.48 -7.16 -9.03
C THR A 72 -0.46 -7.95 -8.21
N VAL A 73 -0.86 -9.13 -7.69
CA VAL A 73 0.03 -10.04 -6.95
C VAL A 73 1.26 -10.40 -7.78
N SER A 74 1.06 -10.71 -9.06
CA SER A 74 2.16 -11.06 -9.97
C SER A 74 3.12 -9.89 -10.19
N GLY A 75 2.61 -8.67 -10.35
CA GLY A 75 3.42 -7.46 -10.48
C GLY A 75 4.24 -7.17 -9.22
N ILE A 76 3.65 -7.33 -8.03
CA ILE A 76 4.36 -7.21 -6.75
C ILE A 76 5.51 -8.22 -6.71
N PHE A 77 5.23 -9.48 -6.97
CA PHE A 77 6.22 -10.55 -6.93
C PHE A 77 7.36 -10.33 -7.94
N LEU A 78 7.04 -9.85 -9.15
CA LEU A 78 8.05 -9.49 -10.14
C LEU A 78 8.91 -8.32 -9.67
N SER A 79 8.30 -7.31 -9.04
CA SER A 79 9.01 -6.14 -8.51
C SER A 79 9.96 -6.49 -7.35
N MET A 80 9.78 -7.65 -6.69
CA MET A 80 10.71 -8.13 -5.66
C MET A 80 12.07 -8.55 -6.24
N ARG A 81 12.17 -8.79 -7.56
CA ARG A 81 13.44 -9.17 -8.18
C ARG A 81 14.39 -7.97 -8.19
N THR A 82 15.46 -8.06 -7.40
CA THR A 82 16.48 -7.01 -7.33
C THR A 82 17.14 -6.83 -8.71
N PRO A 83 17.12 -5.63 -9.31
CA PRO A 83 17.93 -5.38 -10.50
C PRO A 83 19.41 -5.53 -10.12
N VAL A 84 20.14 -6.39 -10.83
CA VAL A 84 21.60 -6.52 -10.68
C VAL A 84 22.21 -5.15 -10.99
N LYS A 85 22.75 -4.49 -9.96
CA LYS A 85 23.45 -3.22 -10.13
C LYS A 85 24.66 -3.48 -11.01
N LYS A 86 24.64 -3.06 -12.27
CA LYS A 86 25.83 -3.13 -13.14
C LYS A 86 26.95 -2.31 -12.46
N PRO A 87 28.17 -2.85 -12.31
CA PRO A 87 29.29 -2.10 -11.77
C PRO A 87 29.50 -0.84 -12.61
N VAL A 88 29.53 0.33 -11.98
CA VAL A 88 29.97 1.56 -12.63
C VAL A 88 31.46 1.37 -12.86
N ALA A 89 31.86 1.23 -14.13
CA ALA A 89 33.26 1.07 -14.49
C ALA A 89 34.06 2.26 -13.95
N ALA A 90 35.03 1.96 -13.08
CA ALA A 90 35.98 2.93 -12.57
C ALA A 90 36.88 3.40 -13.72
N THR A 91 36.43 4.43 -14.44
CA THR A 91 37.21 5.06 -15.50
C THR A 91 36.87 6.55 -15.48
N GLU A 92 37.92 7.36 -15.56
CA GLU A 92 37.95 8.82 -15.48
C GLU A 92 37.74 9.42 -14.08
N GLN A 93 38.76 9.31 -13.21
CA GLN A 93 39.45 10.47 -12.60
C GLN A 93 40.86 10.02 -12.17
N ALA A 94 41.78 9.92 -13.12
CA ALA A 94 43.22 9.81 -12.92
C ALA A 94 43.91 10.87 -13.76
#